data_AF-A0A497LAT0-F1
#
_entry.id   AF-A0A497LAT0-F1
#
_cell.length_a   1.000
_cell.length_b   1.000
_cell.length_c   1.000
_cell.angle_alpha   90.00
_cell.angle_beta   90.00
_cell.angle_gamma   90.00
#
_symmetry.space_group_name_H-M   'P 1'
#
loop_
_entity.id
_entity.type
_entity.pdbx_description
1 polymer ?
#
loop_
_entity_poly.entity_id
_entity_poly.type
_entity_poly.pdbx_seq_one_letter_code
_entity_poly.pdbx_strand_id
1 'polypeptide(L)' 'IYELYGRPGWRRRGGAAKLMEAALERLRAGGSDVVTVWVAVDNEAAMRLYRKLGFRDLMLTLFKRLG' A
#
# COMPACT_ATOMS: atom_id res chain seq x y z
N ILE A 1 2.05 -7.18 3.09
CA ILE A 1 0.57 -7.11 3.04
C ILE A 1 0.13 -7.54 1.65
N TYR A 2 -0.71 -8.57 1.53
CA TYR A 2 -1.07 -9.13 0.21
C TYR A 2 -2.15 -8.31 -0.49
N GLU A 3 -3.23 -7.92 0.20
CA GLU A 3 -4.29 -7.11 -0.37
C GLU A 3 -4.87 -6.10 0.64
N LEU A 4 -5.27 -4.93 0.13
CA LEU A 4 -6.07 -3.95 0.85
C LEU A 4 -7.13 -3.40 -0.10
N TYR A 5 -8.41 -3.64 0.20
CA TYR A 5 -9.52 -3.19 -0.63
C TYR A 5 -10.45 -2.23 0.11
N GLY A 6 -10.61 -1.02 -0.40
CA GLY A 6 -11.61 -0.06 0.05
C GLY A 6 -12.89 -0.17 -0.77
N ARG A 7 -14.01 -0.55 -0.12
CA ARG A 7 -15.34 -0.57 -0.75
C ARG A 7 -15.63 0.76 -1.45
N PRO A 8 -16.14 0.78 -2.70
CA PRO A 8 -16.27 2.01 -3.49
C PRO A 8 -16.97 3.18 -2.78
N GLY A 9 -18.08 2.92 -2.07
CA GLY A 9 -18.83 3.94 -1.33
C GLY A 9 -18.13 4.51 -0.08
N TRP A 10 -17.00 3.91 0.34
CA TRP A 10 -16.24 4.29 1.53
C TRP A 10 -14.86 4.88 1.22
N ARG A 11 -14.57 5.08 -0.07
CA ARG A 11 -13.32 5.72 -0.52
C ARG A 11 -13.27 7.18 -0.10
N ARG A 12 -12.05 7.74 -0.03
CA ARG A 12 -11.76 9.15 0.33
C ARG A 12 -12.23 9.58 1.73
N ARG A 13 -12.61 8.64 2.61
CA ARG A 13 -12.98 8.91 4.01
C ARG A 13 -11.88 8.57 5.02
N GLY A 14 -10.64 8.38 4.55
CA GLY A 14 -9.50 8.01 5.40
C GLY A 14 -9.51 6.57 5.94
N GLY A 15 -10.53 5.75 5.66
CA GLY A 15 -10.61 4.38 6.17
C GLY A 15 -9.43 3.49 5.78
N ALA A 16 -8.93 3.62 4.55
CA ALA A 16 -7.76 2.87 4.08
C ALA A 16 -6.47 3.24 4.85
N ALA A 17 -6.32 4.50 5.26
CA ALA A 17 -5.17 4.94 6.07
C ALA A 17 -5.22 4.32 7.46
N LYS A 18 -6.37 4.44 8.15
CA LYS A 18 -6.55 3.88 9.49
C LYS A 18 -6.34 2.35 9.53
N LEU A 19 -6.85 1.64 8.53
CA LEU A 19 -6.64 0.19 8.41
C LEU A 19 -5.16 -0.16 8.24
N MET A 20 -4.44 0.61 7.42
CA MET A 20 -3.01 0.38 7.20
C MET A 20 -2.19 0.74 8.43
N GLU A 21 -2.46 1.86 9.10
CA GLU A 21 -1.83 2.25 10.36
C GLU A 21 -1.97 1.15 11.42
N ALA A 22 -3.19 0.65 11.65
CA ALA A 22 -3.43 -0.44 12.58
C ALA A 22 -2.68 -1.73 12.20
N ALA A 23 -2.58 -2.04 10.91
CA ALA A 23 -1.81 -3.19 10.43
C ALA A 23 -0.30 -3.02 10.69
N LEU A 24 0.24 -1.82 10.44
CA LEU A 24 1.64 -1.49 10.71
C LEU A 24 1.98 -1.56 12.19
N GLU A 25 1.11 -1.01 13.06
CA GLU A 25 1.27 -1.09 14.51
C GLU A 25 1.32 -2.54 14.99
N ARG A 26 0.41 -3.39 14.50
CA ARG A 26 0.38 -4.81 14.84
C ARG A 26 1.64 -5.56 14.39
N LEU A 27 2.14 -5.27 13.18
CA LEU A 27 3.38 -5.87 12.67
C LEU A 27 4.59 -5.44 13.52
N ARG A 28 4.65 -4.15 13.88
CA ARG A 28 5.71 -3.60 14.73
C ARG A 28 5.70 -4.23 16.12
N ALA A 29 4.52 -4.35 16.73
CA ALA A 29 4.36 -5.01 18.03
C ALA A 29 4.76 -6.50 18.00
N GLY A 30 4.62 -7.14 16.84
CA GLY A 30 5.10 -8.50 16.59
C GLY A 30 6.59 -8.62 16.27
N GLY A 31 7.37 -7.53 16.34
CA GLY A 31 8.81 -7.54 16.08
C GLY A 31 9.21 -7.54 14.60
N SER A 32 8.29 -7.17 13.70
CA SER A 32 8.63 -7.02 12.27
C SER A 32 9.35 -5.70 12.01
N ASP A 33 10.55 -5.77 11.42
CA ASP A 33 11.34 -4.58 11.06
C ASP A 33 10.99 -4.02 9.67
N VAL A 34 10.46 -4.87 8.77
CA VAL A 34 10.20 -4.52 7.37
C VAL A 34 8.83 -5.05 6.94
N VAL A 35 8.13 -4.23 6.15
CA VAL A 35 6.88 -4.61 5.49
C VAL A 35 6.91 -4.14 4.03
N THR A 36 6.42 -4.99 3.14
CA THR A 36 6.29 -4.68 1.70
C THR A 36 4.83 -4.76 1.24
N VAL A 37 4.53 -3.99 0.20
CA VAL A 37 3.25 -4.01 -0.50
C VAL A 37 3.51 -3.89 -2.00
N TRP A 38 2.72 -4.61 -2.79
CA TRP A 38 2.72 -4.49 -4.24
C TRP A 38 1.59 -3.56 -4.67
N VAL A 39 1.88 -2.68 -5.61
CA VAL A 39 0.92 -1.70 -6.13
C VAL A 39 1.20 -1.43 -7.60
N ALA A 40 0.15 -1.35 -8.40
CA ALA A 40 0.26 -0.97 -9.81
C ALA A 40 0.69 0.50 -9.93
N VAL A 41 1.59 0.77 -10.87
CA VAL A 41 2.19 2.12 -11.06
C VAL A 41 1.16 3.20 -11.41
N ASP A 42 0.04 2.81 -12.01
CA ASP A 42 -1.08 3.68 -12.39
C ASP A 42 -2.12 3.85 -11.27
N ASN A 43 -2.00 3.13 -10.17
CA ASN A 43 -2.85 3.29 -8.99
C ASN A 43 -2.39 4.46 -8.13
N GLU A 44 -2.50 5.67 -8.67
CA GLU A 44 -2.00 6.88 -8.02
C GLU A 44 -2.59 7.11 -6.62
N ALA A 45 -3.84 6.72 -6.40
CA ALA A 45 -4.50 6.88 -5.11
C ALA A 45 -3.83 6.03 -4.02
N ALA A 46 -3.50 4.77 -4.34
CA ALA A 46 -2.76 3.89 -3.45
C ALA A 46 -1.32 4.36 -3.27
N MET A 47 -0.64 4.78 -4.35
CA MET A 47 0.72 5.34 -4.29
C MET A 47 0.81 6.54 -3.34
N ARG A 48 -0.13 7.49 -3.46
CA ARG A 48 -0.20 8.66 -2.55
C ARG A 48 -0.44 8.25 -1.10
N LEU A 49 -1.32 7.27 -0.86
CA LEU A 49 -1.58 6.75 0.48
C LEU A 49 -0.31 6.13 1.10
N TYR A 50 0.33 5.20 0.39
CA TYR A 50 1.52 4.51 0.89
C TYR A 50 2.67 5.47 1.17
N ARG A 51 2.93 6.43 0.28
CA ARG A 51 3.94 7.48 0.50
C ARG A 51 3.62 8.34 1.72
N LYS A 52 2.35 8.71 1.94
CA LYS A 52 1.92 9.44 3.15
C LYS A 52 2.19 8.64 4.44
N LEU A 53 2.09 7.31 4.36
CA LEU A 53 2.35 6.39 5.47
C LEU A 53 3.84 6.00 5.61
N GLY A 54 4.73 6.63 4.84
CA GLY A 54 6.19 6.44 4.96
C GLY A 54 6.76 5.25 4.17
N PHE A 55 5.96 4.57 3.36
CA PHE A 55 6.51 3.57 2.42
C PHE A 55 7.41 4.25 1.38
N ARG A 56 8.43 3.52 0.94
CA ARG A 56 9.36 3.93 -0.11
C ARG A 56 9.36 2.91 -1.24
N ASP A 57 9.75 3.37 -2.42
CA ASP A 57 9.87 2.52 -3.60
C ASP A 57 11.00 1.49 -3.35
N LEU A 58 10.73 0.21 -3.61
CA LEU A 58 11.68 -0.90 -3.42
C LEU A 58 12.13 -1.49 -4.77
N MET A 59 11.17 -1.81 -5.64
CA MET A 59 11.43 -2.37 -6.96
C MET A 59 10.31 -2.00 -7.94
N LEU A 60 10.63 -2.02 -9.23
CA LEU A 60 9.68 -1.85 -10.33
C LEU A 60 9.67 -3.11 -11.18
N THR A 61 8.48 -3.63 -11.46
CA THR A 61 8.28 -4.66 -12.49
C THR A 61 8.03 -3.96 -13.81
N LEU A 62 8.95 -4.16 -14.78
CA LEU A 62 8.84 -3.60 -16.12
C LEU A 62 8.25 -4.63 -17.08
N PHE A 63 7.48 -4.16 -18.06
CA PHE A 63 7.01 -4.99 -19.17
C PHE A 63 7.35 -4.33 -20.50
N LYS A 64 7.56 -5.15 -21.54
CA LYS A 64 7.72 -4.70 -22.92
C LYS A 64 6.83 -5.59 -23.80
N ARG A 65 6.02 -4.98 -24.66
CA ARG A 65 5.34 -5.72 -25.74
C ARG A 65 6.35 -5.98 -26.86
N LEU A 66 6.40 -7.20 -27.38
CA LEU A 66 7.39 -7.60 -28.39
C LEU A 66 6.91 -7.45 -29.84
N GLY A 67 5.71 -6.90 -30.03
CA GLY A 67 4.95 -7.03 -31.28
C GLY A 67 3.89 -8.10 -31.13
#